data_AF-A0A822CTE0-F1
#
_entry.id   AF-A0A822CTE0-F1
#
_cell.length_a   1.000
_cell.length_b   1.000
_cell.length_c   1.000
_cell.angle_alpha   90.00
_cell.angle_beta   90.00
_cell.angle_gamma   90.00
#
_symmetry.space_group_name_H-M   'P 1'
#
loop_
_entity.id
_entity.type
_entity.pdbx_description
1 polymer ?
#
loop_
_entity_poly.entity_id
_entity_poly.type
_entity_poly.pdbx_seq_one_letter_code
_entity_poly.pdbx_strand_id
1 'polypeptide(L)'
;MIFGVKKAISQRDSENYYDFIEPSANQIMTNIVEFFNTHIQNKFPSVDFVVDIYRKDSNKLYIIDFNPWGPMTDSLLFDWPDILTLSLQNNIEKPEFRYVNSHIGIKPNSYTQYAVPKDIADISRERDINKLADVLS
;
A
#
# COMPACT_ATOMS: atom_id res chain seq x y z
N MET A 1 4.91 4.55 -1.92
CA MET A 1 4.04 4.30 -3.08
C MET A 1 2.60 4.44 -2.59
N ILE A 2 1.69 4.99 -3.39
CA ILE A 2 0.35 5.41 -2.95
C ILE A 2 -0.74 4.75 -3.78
N PHE A 3 -1.76 4.19 -3.12
CA PHE A 3 -3.02 3.68 -3.68
C PHE A 3 -4.06 4.80 -3.87
N GLY A 4 -4.85 4.73 -4.94
CA GLY A 4 -6.26 5.11 -4.93
C GLY A 4 -6.66 6.38 -5.66
N VAL A 5 -7.77 6.26 -6.42
CA VAL A 5 -8.74 7.30 -6.79
C VAL A 5 -8.72 8.55 -5.92
N LYS A 6 -9.18 9.68 -6.48
CA LYS A 6 -9.42 10.98 -5.84
C LYS A 6 -9.90 10.98 -4.36
N LYS A 7 -10.47 9.87 -3.86
CA LYS A 7 -11.14 9.71 -2.57
C LYS A 7 -10.35 8.95 -1.49
N ALA A 8 -9.35 8.15 -1.83
CA ALA A 8 -8.61 7.35 -0.84
C ALA A 8 -7.13 7.26 -1.21
N ILE A 9 -6.25 7.43 -0.23
CA ILE A 9 -4.79 7.41 -0.35
C ILE A 9 -4.24 6.46 0.71
N SER A 10 -3.38 5.51 0.32
CA SER A 10 -2.73 4.58 1.26
C SER A 10 -1.22 4.56 1.12
N GLN A 11 -0.48 4.45 2.22
CA GLN A 11 0.93 4.03 2.17
C GLN A 11 1.05 2.58 1.67
N ARG A 12 1.76 2.36 0.56
CA ARG A 12 2.00 1.03 -0.04
C ARG A 12 2.77 0.09 0.86
N ASP A 13 3.84 0.59 1.46
CA ASP A 13 4.62 -0.19 2.41
C ASP A 13 3.91 -0.17 3.75
N SER A 14 2.85 -0.96 3.89
CA SER A 14 1.96 -0.97 5.04
C SER A 14 2.57 -1.63 6.29
N GLU A 15 3.79 -2.14 6.19
CA GLU A 15 4.50 -2.83 7.26
C GLU A 15 5.52 -1.93 7.97
N ASN A 16 5.99 -0.90 7.29
CA ASN A 16 7.03 -0.02 7.80
C ASN A 16 6.45 1.32 8.29
N TYR A 17 6.90 1.75 9.46
CA TYR A 17 6.65 3.10 9.95
C TYR A 17 7.70 4.07 9.42
N TYR A 18 7.25 5.23 8.96
CA TYR A 18 8.11 6.33 8.55
C TYR A 18 7.74 7.61 9.28
N ASP A 19 8.64 8.07 10.15
CA ASP A 19 8.47 9.24 11.00
C ASP A 19 8.18 10.55 10.23
N PHE A 20 8.65 10.66 8.99
CA PHE A 20 8.44 11.85 8.17
C PHE A 20 7.03 11.96 7.56
N ILE A 21 6.23 10.88 7.54
CA ILE A 21 4.92 10.88 6.87
C ILE A 21 3.92 11.73 7.64
N GLU A 22 3.78 11.51 8.95
CA GLU A 22 2.79 12.22 9.77
C GLU A 22 2.98 13.75 9.74
N PRO A 23 4.19 14.30 9.99
CA PRO A 23 4.42 15.74 9.89
C PRO A 23 4.15 16.32 8.49
N SER A 24 4.28 15.50 7.44
CA SER A 24 4.13 15.91 6.04
C SER A 24 2.81 15.46 5.42
N ALA A 25 1.88 14.88 6.19
CA ALA A 25 0.75 14.14 5.64
C ALA A 25 -0.14 15.01 4.74
N ASN A 26 -0.41 16.24 5.18
CA ASN A 26 -1.17 17.22 4.40
C ASN A 26 -0.47 17.57 3.08
N GLN A 27 0.85 17.81 3.11
CA GLN A 27 1.62 18.13 1.90
C GLN A 27 1.65 16.95 0.93
N ILE A 28 1.87 15.73 1.44
CA ILE A 28 1.86 14.49 0.66
C ILE A 28 0.52 14.34 -0.06
N MET A 29 -0.58 14.45 0.68
CA MET A 29 -1.94 14.38 0.14
C MET A 29 -2.16 15.45 -0.96
N THR A 30 -1.82 16.71 -0.68
CA THR A 30 -1.95 17.80 -1.66
C THR A 30 -1.17 17.51 -2.94
N ASN A 31 0.11 17.10 -2.83
CA ASN A 31 0.94 16.80 -4.00
C ASN A 31 0.35 15.66 -4.86
N ILE A 32 -0.19 14.62 -4.22
CA ILE A 32 -0.79 13.48 -4.91
C ILE A 32 -2.07 13.90 -5.63
N VAL A 33 -2.94 14.66 -4.95
CA VAL A 33 -4.21 15.14 -5.53
C VAL A 33 -3.95 16.06 -6.71
N GLU A 34 -3.03 17.01 -6.57
CA GLU A 34 -2.62 17.90 -7.67
C GLU A 34 -2.06 17.09 -8.85
N PHE A 35 -1.14 16.17 -8.58
CA PHE A 35 -0.56 15.30 -9.61
C PHE A 35 -1.63 14.48 -10.34
N PHE A 36 -2.58 13.89 -9.60
CA PHE A 36 -3.69 13.13 -10.16
C PHE A 36 -4.56 14.01 -11.07
N ASN A 37 -4.99 15.17 -10.58
CA ASN A 37 -5.85 16.08 -11.33
C ASN A 37 -5.16 16.60 -12.61
N THR A 38 -3.85 16.89 -12.54
CA THR A 38 -3.10 17.44 -13.67
C THR A 38 -2.71 16.38 -14.70
N HIS A 39 -2.32 15.17 -14.26
CA HIS A 39 -1.67 14.20 -15.14
C HIS A 39 -2.52 12.96 -15.45
N ILE A 40 -3.54 12.65 -14.65
CA ILE A 40 -4.27 11.37 -14.76
C ILE A 40 -5.75 11.62 -15.06
N GLN A 41 -6.38 12.54 -14.32
CA GLN A 41 -7.82 12.80 -14.42
C GLN A 41 -8.21 13.15 -15.87
N ASN A 42 -9.27 12.51 -16.36
CA ASN A 42 -9.82 12.66 -17.72
C ASN A 42 -8.86 12.27 -18.87
N LYS A 43 -7.70 11.68 -18.57
CA LYS A 43 -6.73 11.18 -19.58
C LYS A 43 -6.66 9.66 -19.62
N PHE A 44 -7.25 8.99 -18.63
CA PHE A 44 -7.35 7.55 -18.56
C PHE A 44 -8.77 7.09 -18.93
N PRO A 45 -8.93 6.01 -19.72
CA PRO A 45 -10.24 5.61 -20.25
C PRO A 45 -11.18 5.01 -19.20
N SER A 46 -10.66 4.51 -18.07
CA SER A 46 -11.49 4.00 -16.98
C SER A 46 -11.93 5.13 -16.05
N VAL A 47 -13.19 5.06 -15.61
CA VAL A 47 -13.77 5.98 -14.62
C VAL A 47 -13.19 5.72 -13.23
N ASP A 48 -13.12 4.43 -12.86
CA ASP A 48 -12.56 3.97 -11.60
C ASP A 48 -11.35 3.07 -11.85
N PHE A 49 -10.27 3.31 -11.10
CA PHE A 49 -9.04 2.54 -11.18
C PHE A 49 -8.20 2.79 -9.92
N VAL A 50 -7.25 1.91 -9.68
CA VAL A 50 -6.20 2.11 -8.68
C VAL A 50 -4.95 2.53 -9.44
N VAL A 51 -4.23 3.54 -8.94
CA VAL A 51 -2.94 3.93 -9.48
C VAL A 51 -1.90 3.86 -8.37
N ASP A 52 -0.75 3.28 -8.68
CA ASP A 52 0.41 3.27 -7.80
C ASP A 52 1.31 4.46 -8.13
N ILE A 53 1.52 5.36 -7.16
CA ILE A 53 2.35 6.55 -7.33
C ILE A 53 3.59 6.49 -6.43
N TYR A 54 4.78 6.64 -7.01
CA TYR A 54 6.02 6.82 -6.27
C TYR A 54 6.35 8.30 -6.11
N ARG A 55 6.54 8.74 -4.86
CA ARG A 55 6.97 10.11 -4.52
C ARG A 55 8.42 10.06 -4.09
N LYS A 56 9.31 10.63 -4.90
CA LYS A 56 10.75 10.71 -4.60
C LYS A 56 11.04 11.84 -3.61
N ASP A 57 10.42 12.99 -3.85
CA ASP A 57 10.48 14.20 -3.03
C ASP A 57 9.18 15.00 -3.24
N SER A 58 9.05 16.20 -2.66
CA SER A 58 7.83 17.02 -2.78
C SER A 58 7.49 17.44 -4.21
N ASN A 59 8.46 17.44 -5.12
CA ASN A 59 8.31 17.99 -6.45
C ASN A 59 8.34 16.91 -7.54
N LYS A 60 8.65 15.65 -7.18
CA LYS A 60 8.81 14.54 -8.13
C LYS A 60 7.96 13.35 -7.75
N LEU A 61 6.86 13.20 -8.48
CA LEU A 61 5.95 12.07 -8.43
C LEU A 61 6.00 11.32 -9.76
N TYR A 62 5.91 10.00 -9.69
CA TYR A 62 5.97 9.09 -10.82
C TYR A 62 4.81 8.09 -10.74
N ILE A 63 4.13 7.87 -11.86
CA ILE A 63 3.19 6.76 -12.00
C ILE A 63 3.99 5.48 -12.16
N ILE A 64 3.67 4.46 -11.38
CA ILE A 64 4.32 3.16 -11.42
C ILE A 64 3.44 2.16 -12.16
N ASP A 65 2.16 2.07 -11.79
CA ASP A 65 1.24 1.09 -12.35
C ASP A 65 -0.22 1.55 -12.26
N PHE A 66 -1.06 1.01 -13.13
CA PHE A 66 -2.52 1.15 -13.09
C PHE A 66 -3.15 -0.23 -12.88
N ASN A 67 -3.95 -0.35 -11.84
CA ASN A 67 -4.62 -1.58 -11.46
C ASN A 67 -6.14 -1.47 -11.60
N PRO A 68 -6.83 -2.57 -11.94
CA PRO A 68 -8.30 -2.59 -11.99
C PRO A 68 -8.93 -2.16 -10.67
N TRP A 69 -10.09 -1.51 -10.78
CA TRP A 69 -10.91 -1.20 -9.61
C TRP A 69 -11.66 -2.43 -9.12
N GLY A 70 -11.34 -2.89 -7.90
CA GLY A 70 -12.09 -3.93 -7.20
C GLY A 70 -11.21 -4.91 -6.43
N PRO A 71 -11.84 -5.90 -5.76
CA PRO A 71 -11.18 -6.81 -4.80
C PRO A 71 -9.98 -7.62 -5.31
N MET A 72 -9.78 -7.67 -6.64
CA MET A 72 -8.59 -8.27 -7.25
C MET A 72 -7.30 -7.48 -6.98
N THR A 73 -7.42 -6.20 -6.64
CA THR A 73 -6.31 -5.30 -6.34
C THR A 73 -6.18 -5.20 -4.82
N ASP A 74 -4.96 -5.28 -4.29
CA ASP A 74 -4.72 -5.16 -2.84
C ASP A 74 -5.14 -3.77 -2.32
N SER A 75 -5.96 -3.74 -1.26
CA SER A 75 -6.48 -2.52 -0.64
C SER A 75 -5.58 -1.95 0.45
N LEU A 76 -4.48 -2.63 0.81
CA LEU A 76 -3.44 -2.17 1.74
C LEU A 76 -3.97 -1.80 3.14
N LEU A 77 -4.00 -0.50 3.48
CA LEU A 77 -4.49 0.01 4.76
C LEU A 77 -6.01 0.25 4.75
N PHE A 78 -6.69 -0.13 3.67
CA PHE A 78 -8.14 -0.12 3.54
C PHE A 78 -8.69 -1.52 3.39
N ASP A 79 -10.01 -1.62 3.58
CA ASP A 79 -10.82 -2.73 3.12
C ASP A 79 -11.66 -2.29 1.92
N TRP A 80 -11.89 -3.18 0.95
CA TRP A 80 -12.69 -2.85 -0.23
C TRP A 80 -14.10 -2.32 0.08
N PRO A 81 -14.86 -2.87 1.04
CA PRO A 81 -16.15 -2.30 1.44
C PRO A 81 -16.09 -0.83 1.87
N ASP A 82 -15.02 -0.42 2.57
CA ASP A 82 -14.80 0.98 2.94
C ASP A 82 -14.57 1.83 1.69
N ILE A 83 -13.70 1.36 0.78
CA ILE A 83 -13.38 2.04 -0.48
C ILE A 83 -14.64 2.24 -1.33
N LEU A 84 -15.51 1.22 -1.43
CA LEU A 84 -16.80 1.34 -2.13
C LEU A 84 -17.72 2.34 -1.45
N THR A 85 -17.75 2.37 -0.13
CA THR A 85 -18.59 3.33 0.62
C THR A 85 -18.11 4.77 0.36
N LEU A 86 -16.79 5.00 0.39
CA LEU A 86 -16.19 6.28 0.04
C LEU A 86 -16.49 6.67 -1.41
N SER A 87 -16.42 5.71 -2.35
CA SER A 87 -16.68 5.98 -3.77
C SER A 87 -18.11 6.43 -4.06
N LEU A 88 -19.09 6.07 -3.23
CA LEU A 88 -20.48 6.52 -3.35
C LEU A 88 -20.74 7.92 -2.77
N GLN A 89 -19.84 8.46 -1.95
CA GLN A 89 -20.00 9.79 -1.35
C GLN A 89 -19.69 10.88 -2.38
N ASN A 90 -20.67 11.73 -2.69
CA ASN A 90 -20.52 12.79 -3.69
C ASN A 90 -19.80 14.05 -3.17
N ASN A 91 -19.72 14.24 -1.84
CA ASN A 91 -19.23 15.48 -1.21
C ASN A 91 -17.91 15.31 -0.44
N ILE A 92 -17.02 14.41 -0.89
CA ILE A 92 -15.69 14.30 -0.27
C ILE A 92 -14.82 15.47 -0.72
N GLU A 93 -14.54 16.40 0.19
CA GLU A 93 -13.67 17.55 -0.06
C GLU A 93 -12.18 17.15 -0.14
N LYS A 94 -11.78 16.14 0.64
CA LYS A 94 -10.39 15.64 0.70
C LYS A 94 -10.37 14.12 0.78
N PRO A 95 -9.43 13.45 0.10
CA PRO A 95 -9.30 12.00 0.21
C PRO A 95 -8.98 11.58 1.64
N GLU A 96 -9.43 10.39 2.00
CA GLU A 96 -8.99 9.74 3.22
C GLU A 96 -7.55 9.25 3.03
N PHE A 97 -6.60 9.73 3.83
CA PHE A 97 -5.20 9.31 3.76
C PHE A 97 -4.86 8.41 4.95
N ARG A 98 -4.62 7.12 4.69
CA ARG A 98 -4.16 6.13 5.67
C ARG A 98 -2.66 5.84 5.50
N TYR A 99 -1.92 5.87 6.60
CA TYR A 99 -0.50 5.54 6.67
C TYR A 99 -0.20 4.86 8.01
N VAL A 100 0.96 4.20 8.12
CA VAL A 100 1.37 3.52 9.34
C VAL A 100 1.76 4.58 10.38
N ASN A 101 1.02 4.65 11.49
CA ASN A 101 1.16 5.72 12.49
C ASN A 101 1.97 5.32 13.74
N SER A 102 2.44 4.08 13.83
CA SER A 102 3.30 3.66 14.93
C SER A 102 4.20 2.48 14.55
N HIS A 103 5.29 2.31 15.31
CA HIS A 103 6.15 1.12 15.25
C HIS A 103 5.48 -0.16 15.77
N ILE A 104 4.29 -0.05 16.39
CA ILE A 104 3.66 -1.11 17.17
C ILE A 104 2.47 -1.64 16.37
N GLY A 105 2.76 -2.47 15.38
CA GLY A 105 1.73 -3.04 14.50
C GLY A 105 2.33 -3.68 13.27
N ILE A 106 3.20 -4.67 13.45
CA ILE A 106 3.68 -5.49 12.35
C ILE A 106 2.47 -6.33 11.89
N LYS A 107 1.76 -5.89 10.84
CA LYS A 107 0.96 -6.85 10.06
C LYS A 107 1.95 -7.87 9.51
N PRO A 108 1.75 -9.19 9.71
CA PRO A 108 2.64 -10.18 9.13
C PRO A 108 2.65 -10.03 7.61
N ASN A 109 3.84 -9.85 7.04
CA ASN A 109 4.01 -9.70 5.61
C ASN A 109 3.49 -10.94 4.88
N SER A 110 2.54 -10.76 3.96
CA SER A 110 1.99 -11.87 3.18
C SER A 110 3.04 -12.55 2.28
N TYR A 111 4.18 -11.88 2.02
CA TYR A 111 5.32 -12.37 1.28
C TYR A 111 6.48 -12.85 2.16
N THR A 112 6.39 -12.83 3.50
CA THR A 112 7.43 -13.43 4.38
C THR A 112 7.68 -14.90 4.06
N GLN A 113 6.67 -15.62 3.54
CA GLN A 113 6.81 -17.00 3.06
C GLN A 113 7.89 -17.16 1.97
N TYR A 114 8.22 -16.10 1.23
CA TYR A 114 9.29 -16.06 0.22
C TYR A 114 10.62 -15.51 0.75
N ALA A 115 10.63 -14.94 1.96
CA ALA A 115 11.82 -14.44 2.63
C ALA A 115 12.49 -15.51 3.52
N VAL A 116 11.97 -16.74 3.52
CA VAL A 116 12.53 -17.87 4.26
C VAL A 116 13.85 -18.31 3.61
N PRO A 117 14.98 -18.31 4.34
CA PRO A 117 16.25 -18.87 3.88
C PRO A 117 16.04 -20.29 3.36
N LYS A 118 16.75 -20.65 2.28
CA LYS A 118 16.58 -21.94 1.59
C LYS A 118 16.66 -23.14 2.55
N ASP A 119 17.56 -23.07 3.52
CA ASP A 119 17.76 -24.11 4.54
C ASP A 119 16.50 -24.34 5.39
N ILE A 120 15.75 -23.29 5.73
CA ILE A 120 14.49 -23.39 6.50
C ILE A 120 13.34 -23.88 5.63
N ALA A 121 13.30 -23.47 4.36
CA ALA A 121 12.28 -23.93 3.41
C ALA A 121 12.41 -25.43 3.11
N ASP A 122 13.63 -25.95 3.01
CA ASP A 122 13.90 -27.37 2.74
C ASP A 122 13.57 -28.25 3.96
N ILE A 123 13.79 -27.78 5.19
CA ILE A 123 13.37 -28.47 6.44
C ILE A 123 11.84 -28.63 6.52
N SER A 124 11.06 -27.68 5.98
CA SER A 124 9.60 -27.80 5.98
C SER A 124 9.09 -28.86 4.99
N ARG A 125 9.88 -29.18 3.95
CA ARG A 125 9.55 -30.15 2.90
C ARG A 125 10.01 -31.56 3.24
N GLU A 126 11.15 -31.70 3.91
CA GLU A 126 11.66 -32.98 4.40
C GLU A 126 11.29 -33.14 5.88
N ARG A 127 10.44 -34.12 6.20
CA ARG A 127 9.98 -34.44 7.57
C ARG A 127 11.11 -34.98 8.47
N ASP A 128 12.22 -34.25 8.63
CA ASP A 128 13.31 -34.56 9.54
C ASP A 128 13.28 -33.63 10.74
N ILE A 129 12.33 -33.94 11.63
CA ILE A 129 12.04 -33.25 12.89
C ILE A 129 13.26 -33.22 13.84
N ASN A 130 14.27 -34.07 13.59
CA ASN A 130 15.47 -34.21 14.40
C ASN A 130 16.52 -33.11 14.15
N LYS A 131 16.47 -32.39 13.01
CA LYS A 131 17.42 -31.28 12.72
C LYS A 131 17.03 -29.95 13.36
N LEU A 132 15.79 -29.81 13.84
CA LEU A 132 15.34 -28.60 14.54
C LEU A 132 16.02 -28.41 15.90
N ALA A 133 16.48 -29.50 16.53
CA ALA A 133 17.16 -29.44 17.82
C ALA A 133 18.56 -28.78 17.72
N ASP A 134 19.31 -29.04 16.64
CA ASP A 134 20.68 -28.50 16.44
C ASP A 134 20.70 -27.01 16.10
N VAL A 135 19.59 -26.44 15.59
CA VAL A 135 19.49 -25.00 15.26
C VAL A 135 19.15 -24.15 16.49
N LEU A 136 18.57 -24.77 17.52
CA LEU A 136 18.13 -24.11 18.75
C LEU A 136 19.03 -24.39 19.97
N SER A 137 20.11 -25.14 19.79
CA SER A 137 21.11 -25.45 20.81
C SER A 137 22.33 -24.54 20.75
#